data_AF-A0A2S2NSV9-F1
#
_entry.id   AF-A0A2S2NSV9-F1
#
_cell.length_a   1.000
_cell.length_b   1.000
_cell.length_c   1.000
_cell.angle_alpha   90.00
_cell.angle_beta   90.00
_cell.angle_gamma   90.00
#
_symmetry.space_group_name_H-M   'P 1'
#
loop_
_entity.id
_entity.type
_entity.pdbx_description
1 polymer ?
#
loop_
_entity_poly.entity_id
_entity_poly.type
_entity_poly.pdbx_seq_one_letter_code
_entity_poly.pdbx_strand_id
1 'polypeptide(L)'
;MFLAISKKGLKDDFNSLHESQGFTDFSHKQRNLQNRIHDIKDSFDRLHRLSLTGPNSEEFVEPKVQEIWIKAQQTNFSKDELQILHDELKEYERRLLKLRHFNVDLAAGNEHNDIEKKIKKESRNVQKLHKILEDKIHKRREEL
;
A
#
# COMPACT_ATOMS: atom_id res chain seq x y z
N MET A 1 -27.81 69.57 28.49
CA MET A 1 -27.86 68.67 27.32
C MET A 1 -26.43 68.34 26.92
N PHE A 2 -25.82 67.33 27.57
CA PHE A 2 -24.45 66.90 27.29
C PHE A 2 -24.47 65.42 26.87
N LEU A 3 -24.06 65.17 25.63
CA LEU A 3 -23.94 63.85 25.01
C LEU A 3 -22.72 63.14 25.58
N ALA A 4 -22.94 62.04 26.33
CA ALA A 4 -21.88 61.16 26.79
C ALA A 4 -21.52 60.17 25.67
N ILE A 5 -20.29 60.27 25.16
CA ILE A 5 -19.72 59.31 24.21
C ILE A 5 -19.41 58.02 24.98
N SER A 6 -20.17 56.96 24.70
CA SER A 6 -19.96 55.62 25.25
C SER A 6 -18.73 54.97 24.64
N LYS A 7 -17.67 54.83 25.43
CA LYS A 7 -16.54 53.96 25.14
C LYS A 7 -16.96 52.50 25.35
N LYS A 8 -17.56 51.86 24.34
CA LYS A 8 -17.72 50.40 24.35
C LYS A 8 -17.86 49.87 22.93
N GLY A 9 -16.74 49.43 22.38
CA GLY A 9 -16.69 48.79 21.07
C GLY A 9 -15.27 48.78 20.55
N LEU A 10 -14.38 48.01 21.17
CA LEU A 10 -13.08 47.67 20.57
C LEU A 10 -12.36 46.51 21.31
N LYS A 11 -13.08 45.45 21.72
CA LYS A 11 -12.44 44.29 22.39
C LYS A 11 -12.82 42.91 21.87
N ASP A 12 -13.72 42.78 20.90
CA ASP A 12 -14.25 41.46 20.52
C ASP A 12 -13.68 40.87 19.22
N ASP A 13 -12.69 41.52 18.58
CA ASP A 13 -12.13 41.05 17.29
C ASP A 13 -10.76 40.32 17.40
N PHE A 14 -10.13 40.30 18.58
CA PHE A 14 -8.77 39.74 18.73
C PHE A 14 -8.73 38.24 19.05
N ASN A 15 -9.84 37.63 19.46
CA ASN A 15 -9.85 36.24 19.93
C ASN A 15 -10.21 35.20 18.84
N SER A 16 -10.82 35.61 17.71
CA SER A 16 -11.22 34.67 16.64
C SER A 16 -10.10 34.37 15.62
N LEU A 17 -9.09 35.24 15.51
CA LEU A 17 -7.96 35.04 14.59
C LEU A 17 -6.99 33.95 15.07
N HIS A 18 -6.86 33.75 16.38
CA HIS A 18 -5.86 32.85 16.95
C HIS A 18 -6.28 31.37 16.84
N GLU A 19 -7.58 31.06 16.97
CA GLU A 19 -8.11 29.70 16.74
C GLU A 19 -8.05 29.28 15.27
N SER A 20 -8.28 30.22 14.34
CA SER A 20 -8.16 30.00 12.89
C SER A 20 -6.74 29.63 12.47
N GLN A 21 -5.72 30.27 13.05
CA GLN A 21 -4.32 29.97 12.75
C GLN A 21 -3.87 28.60 13.28
N GLY A 22 -4.36 28.17 14.45
CA GLY A 22 -4.05 26.83 14.99
C GLY A 22 -4.64 25.69 14.17
N PHE A 23 -5.87 25.84 13.67
CA PHE A 23 -6.52 24.83 12.83
C PHE A 23 -5.85 24.70 11.45
N THR A 24 -5.48 25.83 10.84
CA THR A 24 -4.77 25.84 9.56
C THR A 24 -3.38 25.23 9.69
N ASP A 25 -2.61 25.58 10.73
CA ASP A 25 -1.30 24.99 11.01
C ASP A 25 -1.37 23.48 11.25
N PHE A 26 -2.36 23.00 12.02
CA PHE A 26 -2.60 21.56 12.21
C PHE A 26 -2.94 20.86 10.88
N SER A 27 -3.78 21.46 10.05
CA SER A 27 -4.12 20.91 8.72
C SER A 27 -2.91 20.85 7.78
N HIS A 28 -2.04 21.86 7.81
CA HIS A 28 -0.80 21.88 7.04
C HIS A 28 0.19 20.82 7.52
N LYS A 29 0.35 20.65 8.83
CA LYS A 29 1.16 19.57 9.43
C LYS A 29 0.65 18.19 9.06
N GLN A 30 -0.68 17.98 9.12
CA GLN A 30 -1.33 16.74 8.70
C GLN A 30 -1.02 16.42 7.23
N ARG A 31 -1.19 17.40 6.32
CA ARG A 31 -0.85 17.23 4.89
C ARG A 31 0.62 16.92 4.67
N ASN A 32 1.51 17.64 5.37
CA ASN A 32 2.95 17.41 5.26
C ASN A 32 3.33 15.99 5.71
N LEU A 33 2.75 15.51 6.81
CA LEU A 33 2.97 14.15 7.29
C LEU A 33 2.51 13.10 6.29
N GLN A 34 1.32 13.28 5.70
CA GLN A 34 0.79 12.37 4.68
C GLN A 34 1.70 12.33 3.44
N ASN A 35 2.18 13.48 2.98
CA ASN A 35 3.12 13.54 1.85
C ASN A 35 4.42 12.81 2.18
N ARG A 36 4.99 13.02 3.37
CA ARG A 36 6.21 12.31 3.79
C ARG A 36 6.03 10.81 3.89
N ILE A 37 4.87 10.35 4.38
CA ILE A 37 4.54 8.91 4.42
C ILE A 37 4.49 8.35 3.00
N HIS A 38 3.89 9.08 2.07
CA HIS A 38 3.86 8.69 0.66
C HIS A 38 5.26 8.63 0.05
N ASP A 39 6.08 9.67 0.24
CA ASP A 39 7.45 9.72 -0.28
C ASP A 39 8.34 8.60 0.26
N ILE A 40 8.21 8.29 1.56
CA ILE A 40 8.93 7.18 2.21
C ILE A 40 8.49 5.86 1.61
N LYS A 41 7.18 5.65 1.44
CA LYS A 41 6.64 4.44 0.85
C LYS A 41 7.13 4.24 -0.58
N ASP A 42 7.07 5.28 -1.40
CA ASP A 42 7.51 5.23 -2.79
C ASP A 42 9.02 4.96 -2.91
N SER A 43 9.82 5.62 -2.06
CA SER A 43 11.27 5.40 -1.99
C SER A 43 11.62 3.98 -1.53
N PHE A 44 10.90 3.47 -0.54
CA PHE A 44 11.01 2.09 -0.08
C PHE A 44 10.64 1.10 -1.18
N ASP A 45 9.50 1.28 -1.84
CA ASP A 45 9.04 0.42 -2.93
C ASP A 45 10.03 0.43 -4.12
N ARG A 46 10.68 1.57 -4.37
CA ARG A 46 11.78 1.67 -5.35
C ARG A 46 13.02 0.89 -4.91
N LEU A 47 13.48 1.08 -3.67
CA LEU A 47 14.65 0.37 -3.15
C LEU A 47 14.41 -1.13 -3.09
N HIS A 48 13.22 -1.54 -2.65
CA HIS A 48 12.79 -2.92 -2.58
C HIS A 48 12.84 -3.56 -3.97
N ARG A 49 12.30 -2.90 -5.01
CA ARG A 49 12.44 -3.35 -6.40
C ARG A 49 13.90 -3.51 -6.83
N LEU A 50 14.75 -2.54 -6.53
CA LEU A 50 16.17 -2.60 -6.89
C LEU A 50 16.90 -3.74 -6.16
N SER A 51 16.58 -3.98 -4.89
CA SER A 51 17.16 -5.08 -4.11
C SER A 51 16.78 -6.44 -4.67
N LEU A 52 15.60 -6.56 -5.26
CA LEU A 52 15.12 -7.83 -5.81
C LEU A 52 15.44 -8.03 -7.29
N THR A 53 15.90 -7.00 -8.00
CA THR A 53 16.30 -7.04 -9.43
C THR A 53 17.78 -7.38 -9.64
N GLY A 54 18.47 -7.93 -8.63
CA GLY A 54 19.84 -8.44 -8.77
C GLY A 54 19.98 -9.61 -9.75
N PRO A 55 21.17 -10.17 -9.97
CA PRO A 55 21.43 -11.25 -10.94
C PRO A 55 20.57 -12.53 -10.77
N ASN A 56 19.97 -12.73 -9.59
CA ASN A 56 19.07 -13.85 -9.28
C ASN A 56 17.58 -13.53 -9.53
N SER A 57 17.27 -12.39 -10.17
CA SER A 57 15.91 -11.84 -10.29
C SER A 57 15.10 -12.35 -11.48
N GLU A 58 15.68 -13.21 -12.32
CA GLU A 58 15.08 -13.58 -13.61
C GLU A 58 13.82 -14.45 -13.49
N GLU A 59 13.54 -15.04 -12.33
CA GLU A 59 12.48 -16.06 -12.21
C GLU A 59 11.06 -15.47 -12.03
N PHE A 60 10.93 -14.31 -11.39
CA PHE A 60 9.66 -13.62 -11.18
C PHE A 60 9.83 -12.12 -11.42
N VAL A 61 8.81 -11.46 -11.99
CA VAL A 61 8.81 -10.01 -12.25
C VAL A 61 8.25 -9.24 -11.06
N GLU A 62 7.29 -9.82 -10.35
CA GLU A 62 6.63 -9.19 -9.22
C GLU A 62 7.53 -9.24 -7.96
N PRO A 63 7.95 -8.08 -7.41
CA PRO A 63 8.86 -8.02 -6.26
C PRO A 63 8.38 -8.84 -5.06
N LYS A 64 7.08 -8.78 -4.79
CA LYS A 64 6.46 -9.49 -3.68
C LYS A 64 6.53 -11.01 -3.85
N VAL A 65 6.52 -11.51 -5.09
CA VAL A 65 6.65 -12.94 -5.38
C VAL A 65 8.10 -13.38 -5.20
N GLN A 66 9.06 -12.56 -5.65
CA GLN A 66 10.49 -12.78 -5.42
C GLN A 66 10.83 -12.87 -3.93
N GLU A 67 10.27 -11.97 -3.11
CA GLU A 67 10.46 -11.99 -1.64
C GLU A 67 10.03 -13.33 -1.02
N ILE A 68 8.85 -13.83 -1.40
CA ILE A 68 8.32 -15.11 -0.92
C ILE A 68 9.20 -16.27 -1.40
N TRP A 69 9.67 -16.22 -2.65
CA TRP A 69 10.55 -17.24 -3.21
C TRP A 69 11.90 -17.32 -2.49
N ILE A 70 12.54 -16.17 -2.21
CA ILE A 70 13.79 -16.10 -1.45
C ILE A 70 13.59 -16.71 -0.05
N LYS A 71 12.49 -16.37 0.64
CA LYS A 71 12.17 -16.96 1.95
C LYS A 71 12.00 -18.47 1.85
N ALA A 72 11.34 -18.97 0.81
CA ALA A 72 11.12 -20.40 0.60
C ALA A 72 12.44 -21.14 0.34
N GLN A 73 13.33 -20.60 -0.48
CA GLN A 73 14.64 -21.20 -0.75
C GLN A 73 15.53 -21.29 0.51
N GLN A 74 15.33 -20.41 1.48
CA GLN A 74 16.03 -20.42 2.77
C GLN A 74 15.43 -21.39 3.80
N THR A 75 14.29 -22.03 3.48
CA THR A 75 13.67 -23.04 4.35
C THR A 75 13.97 -24.46 3.86
N ASN A 76 13.76 -25.45 4.73
CA ASN A 76 14.13 -26.84 4.46
C ASN A 76 13.03 -27.59 3.67
N PHE A 77 12.59 -27.03 2.54
CA PHE A 77 11.72 -27.74 1.61
C PHE A 77 12.50 -28.76 0.80
N SER A 78 11.88 -29.90 0.48
CA SER A 78 12.42 -30.81 -0.52
C SER A 78 12.37 -30.17 -1.90
N LYS A 79 13.14 -30.72 -2.85
CA LYS A 79 13.14 -30.22 -4.24
C LYS A 79 11.75 -30.29 -4.88
N ASP A 80 11.01 -31.36 -4.61
CA ASP A 80 9.66 -31.55 -5.15
C ASP A 80 8.66 -30.57 -4.53
N GLU A 81 8.77 -30.30 -3.23
CA GLU A 81 7.94 -29.30 -2.54
C GLU A 81 8.25 -27.88 -3.03
N LEU A 82 9.52 -27.55 -3.27
CA LEU A 82 9.92 -26.28 -3.87
C LEU A 82 9.35 -26.12 -5.28
N GLN A 83 9.31 -27.18 -6.09
CA GLN A 83 8.71 -27.12 -7.42
C GLN A 83 7.21 -26.83 -7.36
N ILE A 84 6.49 -27.50 -6.46
CA ILE A 84 5.05 -27.25 -6.25
C ILE A 84 4.83 -25.80 -5.79
N LEU A 85 5.62 -25.33 -4.83
CA LEU A 85 5.52 -23.96 -4.32
C LEU A 85 5.84 -22.92 -5.40
N HIS A 86 6.83 -23.21 -6.24
CA HIS A 86 7.19 -22.37 -7.37
C HIS A 86 6.04 -22.24 -8.38
N ASP A 87 5.34 -23.34 -8.70
CA ASP A 87 4.17 -23.30 -9.61
C ASP A 87 2.99 -22.51 -8.99
N GLU A 88 2.79 -22.61 -7.67
CA GLU A 88 1.81 -21.79 -6.95
C GLU A 88 2.19 -20.30 -6.95
N LEU A 89 3.48 -19.98 -6.85
CA LEU A 89 4.00 -18.61 -6.95
C LEU A 89 3.78 -18.03 -8.36
N LYS A 90 3.90 -18.84 -9.41
CA LYS A 90 3.53 -18.43 -10.79
C LYS A 90 2.04 -18.15 -10.94
N GLU A 91 1.15 -18.93 -10.30
CA GLU A 91 -0.29 -18.58 -10.21
C GLU A 91 -0.47 -17.22 -9.53
N TYR A 92 0.21 -17.01 -8.41
CA TYR A 92 0.10 -15.80 -7.62
C TYR A 92 0.52 -14.56 -8.41
N GLU A 93 1.66 -14.63 -9.10
CA GLU A 93 2.13 -13.57 -9.99
C GLU A 93 1.12 -13.27 -11.09
N ARG A 94 0.63 -14.29 -11.81
CA ARG A 94 -0.36 -14.11 -12.86
C ARG A 94 -1.63 -13.42 -12.36
N ARG A 95 -2.07 -13.70 -11.13
CA ARG A 95 -3.22 -13.02 -10.53
C ARG A 95 -2.94 -11.57 -10.15
N LEU A 96 -1.74 -11.26 -9.65
CA LEU A 96 -1.32 -9.89 -9.38
C LEU A 96 -1.32 -9.05 -10.67
N LEU A 97 -0.71 -9.58 -11.73
CA LEU A 97 -0.68 -8.94 -13.05
C LEU A 97 -2.10 -8.71 -13.59
N LYS A 98 -2.97 -9.71 -13.48
CA LYS A 98 -4.37 -9.61 -13.88
C LYS A 98 -5.16 -8.57 -13.08
N LEU A 99 -4.95 -8.51 -11.77
CA LEU A 99 -5.57 -7.49 -10.92
C LEU A 99 -5.10 -6.09 -11.31
N ARG A 100 -3.80 -5.91 -11.60
CA ARG A 100 -3.27 -4.63 -12.11
C ARG A 100 -3.93 -4.25 -13.43
N HIS A 101 -4.06 -5.18 -14.36
CA HIS A 101 -4.72 -4.93 -15.64
C HIS A 101 -6.17 -4.44 -15.44
N PHE A 102 -6.96 -5.09 -14.59
CA PHE A 102 -8.32 -4.62 -14.29
C PHE A 102 -8.36 -3.21 -13.68
N ASN A 103 -7.40 -2.88 -12.81
CA ASN A 103 -7.32 -1.52 -12.24
C ASN A 103 -6.98 -0.47 -13.32
N VAL A 104 -6.11 -0.82 -14.28
CA VAL A 104 -5.81 0.05 -15.43
C VAL A 104 -7.04 0.23 -16.30
N ASP A 105 -7.79 -0.84 -16.59
CA ASP A 105 -9.01 -0.76 -17.38
C ASP A 105 -10.09 0.11 -16.71
N LEU A 106 -10.21 0.02 -15.38
CA LEU A 106 -11.10 0.87 -14.60
C LEU A 106 -10.68 2.34 -14.66
N ALA A 107 -9.38 2.62 -14.55
CA ALA A 107 -8.84 3.98 -14.64
C ALA A 107 -9.00 4.59 -16.04
N ALA A 108 -9.04 3.76 -17.08
CA ALA A 108 -9.26 4.18 -18.47
C ALA A 108 -10.74 4.51 -18.78
N GLY A 109 -11.67 4.32 -17.84
CA GLY A 109 -13.09 4.66 -18.01
C GLY A 109 -13.93 3.59 -18.74
N ASN A 110 -13.45 2.35 -18.82
CA ASN A 110 -14.25 1.23 -19.32
C ASN A 110 -15.37 0.86 -18.32
N GLU A 111 -16.46 0.22 -18.77
CA GLU A 111 -17.68 -0.11 -18.00
C GLU A 111 -17.42 -0.42 -16.50
N HIS A 112 -17.70 0.58 -15.65
CA HIS A 112 -17.28 0.60 -14.25
C HIS A 112 -17.81 -0.58 -13.40
N ASN A 113 -19.10 -0.91 -13.53
CA ASN A 113 -19.76 -1.83 -12.60
C ASN A 113 -19.26 -3.28 -12.67
N ASP A 114 -18.93 -3.78 -13.86
CA ASP A 114 -18.50 -5.19 -14.02
C ASP A 114 -17.00 -5.36 -13.80
N ILE A 115 -16.20 -4.34 -14.11
CA ILE A 115 -14.77 -4.32 -13.81
C ILE A 115 -14.55 -4.24 -12.29
N GLU A 116 -15.30 -3.40 -11.57
CA GLU A 116 -15.23 -3.32 -10.10
C GLU A 116 -15.53 -4.67 -9.42
N LYS A 117 -16.55 -5.40 -9.88
CA LYS A 117 -16.85 -6.75 -9.39
C LYS A 117 -15.68 -7.72 -9.65
N LYS A 118 -15.08 -7.66 -10.84
CA LYS A 118 -13.91 -8.48 -11.20
C LYS A 118 -12.69 -8.15 -10.32
N ILE A 119 -12.40 -6.86 -10.10
CA ILE A 119 -11.36 -6.38 -9.19
C ILE A 119 -11.58 -6.92 -7.78
N LYS A 120 -12.80 -6.77 -7.25
CA LYS A 120 -13.13 -7.23 -5.89
C LYS A 120 -12.95 -8.73 -5.74
N LYS A 121 -13.36 -9.52 -6.75
CA LYS A 121 -13.19 -10.97 -6.75
C LYS A 121 -11.71 -11.36 -6.84
N GLU A 122 -10.98 -10.79 -7.79
CA GLU A 122 -9.57 -11.12 -8.01
C GLU A 122 -8.70 -10.67 -6.83
N SER A 123 -8.97 -9.50 -6.24
CA SER A 123 -8.30 -9.00 -5.03
C SER A 123 -8.43 -9.97 -3.85
N ARG A 124 -9.64 -10.52 -3.61
CA ARG A 124 -9.84 -11.54 -2.57
C ARG A 124 -9.05 -12.83 -2.86
N ASN A 125 -8.97 -13.24 -4.12
CA ASN A 125 -8.24 -14.45 -4.50
C ASN A 125 -6.73 -14.25 -4.31
N VAL A 126 -6.20 -13.11 -4.74
CA VAL A 126 -4.80 -12.69 -4.53
C VAL A 126 -4.47 -12.68 -3.04
N GLN A 127 -5.32 -12.09 -2.19
CA GLN A 127 -5.12 -12.05 -0.74
C GLN A 127 -5.14 -13.45 -0.11
N LYS A 128 -6.07 -14.31 -0.51
CA LYS A 128 -6.15 -15.69 -0.02
C LYS A 128 -4.90 -16.48 -0.39
N LEU A 129 -4.47 -16.42 -1.65
CA LEU A 129 -3.30 -17.16 -2.13
C LEU A 129 -2.03 -16.65 -1.45
N HIS A 130 -1.87 -15.33 -1.33
CA HIS A 130 -0.75 -14.73 -0.58
C HIS A 130 -0.68 -15.27 0.85
N LYS A 131 -1.81 -15.29 1.57
CA LYS A 131 -1.88 -15.80 2.94
C LYS A 131 -1.49 -17.28 2.99
N ILE A 132 -2.01 -18.11 2.09
CA ILE A 132 -1.68 -19.54 2.04
C ILE A 132 -0.18 -19.77 1.83
N LEU A 133 0.44 -19.01 0.92
CA LEU A 133 1.88 -19.13 0.63
C LEU A 133 2.74 -18.72 1.83
N GLU A 134 2.43 -17.59 2.47
CA GLU A 134 3.14 -17.15 3.68
C GLU A 134 2.93 -18.14 4.85
N ASP A 135 1.71 -18.63 5.06
CA ASP A 135 1.40 -19.61 6.11
C ASP A 135 2.18 -20.92 5.89
N LYS A 136 2.35 -21.38 4.63
CA LYS A 136 3.13 -22.58 4.30
C LYS A 136 4.61 -22.40 4.64
N ILE A 137 5.21 -21.27 4.27
CA ILE A 137 6.62 -20.98 4.53
C ILE A 137 6.86 -20.80 6.03
N HIS A 138 5.95 -20.10 6.71
CA HIS A 138 6.04 -19.88 8.15
C HIS A 138 5.99 -21.19 8.92
N LYS A 139 5.01 -22.06 8.63
CA LYS A 139 4.90 -23.38 9.28
C LYS A 139 6.14 -24.24 9.06
N ARG A 140 6.65 -24.31 7.82
CA ARG A 140 7.88 -25.08 7.54
C ARG A 140 9.09 -24.53 8.29
N ARG A 141 9.13 -23.21 8.53
CA ARG A 141 10.20 -22.59 9.34
C ARG A 141 10.09 -22.92 10.83
N GLU A 142 8.87 -23.06 11.37
CA GLU A 142 8.66 -23.46 12.77
C GLU A 142 8.94 -24.95 13.02
N GLU A 143 8.90 -25.78 11.98
CA GLU A 143 9.26 -27.20 12.03
C GLU A 143 10.80 -27.44 12.10
N LEU A 144 11.61 -26.37 12.09
CA LEU A 144 13.07 -26.39 12.20
C LEU A 144 13.54 -26.15 13.64
#